data_AF-A0A9E8EKL8-F1
#
_entry.id   AF-A0A9E8EKL8-F1
#
_cell.length_a   1.000
_cell.length_b   1.000
_cell.length_c   1.000
_cell.angle_alpha   90.00
_cell.angle_beta   90.00
_cell.angle_gamma   90.00
#
_symmetry.space_group_name_H-M   'P 1'
#
loop_
_entity.id
_entity.type
_entity.pdbx_description
1 polymer ?
#
loop_
_entity_poly.entity_id
_entity_poly.type
_entity_poly.pdbx_seq_one_letter_code
_entity_poly.pdbx_strand_id
1 'polypeptide(L)'
;MSRNELGQKRKRQLCKLEAMYKSLEKSIDNSLIAILSKTDPGRTAHELDTKMILTAAQNLHESTVTIKALSKTIQRLREELYSSKASFEV
;
A
#
# COMPACT_ATOMS: atom_id res chain seq x y z
N MET A 1 3.31 18.66 -24.65
CA MET A 1 3.52 17.21 -24.42
C MET A 1 2.67 16.43 -25.39
N SER A 2 3.28 15.51 -26.12
CA SER A 2 2.54 14.60 -27.01
C SER A 2 1.75 13.55 -26.20
N ARG A 3 0.73 12.94 -26.81
CA ARG A 3 -0.01 11.82 -26.20
C ARG A 3 0.91 10.67 -25.77
N ASN A 4 1.97 10.41 -26.56
CA ASN A 4 2.95 9.37 -26.25
C ASN A 4 3.78 9.70 -25.00
N GLU A 5 4.22 10.96 -24.86
CA GLU A 5 4.95 11.41 -23.67
C GLU A 5 4.08 11.33 -22.41
N LEU A 6 2.80 11.71 -22.50
CA LEU A 6 1.86 11.61 -21.40
C LEU A 6 1.60 10.14 -20.99
N GLY A 7 1.42 9.26 -21.98
CA GLY A 7 1.26 7.82 -21.75
C GLY A 7 2.47 7.18 -21.09
N GLN A 8 3.69 7.50 -21.54
CA GLN A 8 4.92 7.02 -20.92
C GLN A 8 5.10 7.56 -19.49
N LYS A 9 4.80 8.84 -19.25
CA LYS A 9 4.84 9.45 -17.91
C LYS A 9 3.89 8.74 -16.95
N ARG A 10 2.64 8.48 -17.37
CA ARG A 10 1.64 7.75 -16.58
C ARG A 10 2.06 6.31 -16.28
N LYS A 11 2.63 5.58 -17.25
CA LYS A 11 3.18 4.22 -17.02
C LYS A 11 4.29 4.22 -15.98
N ARG A 12 5.23 5.18 -16.04
CA ARG A 12 6.29 5.33 -15.02
C ARG A 12 5.71 5.65 -13.64
N GLN A 13 4.70 6.51 -13.56
CA GLN A 13 4.00 6.80 -12.31
C GLN A 13 3.31 5.57 -11.74
N LEU A 14 2.58 4.82 -12.57
CA LEU A 14 1.91 3.59 -12.17
C LEU A 14 2.91 2.57 -11.59
N CYS A 15 4.04 2.33 -12.29
CA CYS A 15 5.07 1.42 -11.81
C CYS A 15 5.65 1.83 -10.45
N LYS A 16 5.87 3.14 -10.21
CA LYS A 16 6.33 3.63 -8.91
C LYS A 16 5.31 3.40 -7.81
N LEU A 17 4.03 3.70 -8.09
CA LEU A 17 2.95 3.52 -7.13
C LEU A 17 2.73 2.04 -6.79
N GLU A 18 2.82 1.15 -7.78
CA GLU A 18 2.72 -0.31 -7.56
C GLU A 18 3.89 -0.83 -6.71
N ALA A 19 5.11 -0.32 -6.92
CA ALA A 19 6.25 -0.65 -6.06
C ALA A 19 6.06 -0.17 -4.62
N MET A 20 5.56 1.06 -4.43
CA MET A 20 5.23 1.59 -3.10
C MET A 20 4.13 0.77 -2.43
N TYR A 21 3.11 0.35 -3.18
CA TYR A 21 2.03 -0.51 -2.69
C TYR A 21 2.58 -1.82 -2.13
N LYS A 22 3.41 -2.54 -2.91
CA LYS A 22 4.04 -3.79 -2.46
C LYS A 22 4.93 -3.62 -1.23
N SER A 23 5.65 -2.50 -1.15
CA SER A 23 6.47 -2.20 0.03
C SER A 23 5.61 -1.99 1.29
N LEU A 24 4.44 -1.38 1.15
CA LEU A 24 3.50 -1.18 2.25
C LEU A 24 2.80 -2.46 2.67
N GLU A 25 2.48 -3.36 1.74
CA GLU A 25 1.95 -4.70 2.08
C GLU A 25 2.92 -5.42 3.02
N LYS A 26 4.20 -5.41 2.70
CA LYS A 26 5.25 -5.98 3.57
C LYS A 26 5.36 -5.27 4.92
N SER A 27 5.17 -3.95 4.97
CA SER A 27 5.17 -3.18 6.22
C SER A 27 4.00 -3.56 7.13
N ILE A 28 2.82 -3.77 6.54
CA ILE A 28 1.61 -4.26 7.23
C ILE A 28 1.88 -5.66 7.80
N ASP A 29 2.39 -6.58 7.00
CA ASP A 29 2.70 -7.95 7.45
C ASP A 29 3.69 -7.94 8.63
N ASN A 30 4.76 -7.16 8.53
CA ASN A 30 5.74 -7.03 9.60
C ASN A 30 5.12 -6.45 10.88
N SER A 31 4.23 -5.46 10.76
CA SER A 31 3.56 -4.85 11.92
C SER A 31 2.61 -5.84 12.59
N LEU A 32 1.87 -6.63 11.80
CA LEU A 32 1.00 -7.69 12.31
C LEU A 32 1.81 -8.78 13.04
N ILE A 33 2.91 -9.24 12.45
CA ILE A 33 3.81 -10.22 13.07
C ILE A 33 4.37 -9.66 14.40
N ALA A 34 4.78 -8.39 14.42
CA ALA A 34 5.29 -7.76 15.63
C ALA A 34 4.25 -7.74 16.75
N ILE A 35 3.00 -7.36 16.45
CA ILE A 35 1.90 -7.39 17.42
C ILE A 35 1.70 -8.83 17.92
N LEU A 36 1.47 -9.78 17.01
CA LEU A 36 1.17 -11.18 17.36
C LEU A 36 2.28 -11.84 18.19
N SER A 37 3.55 -11.56 17.85
CA SER A 37 4.71 -12.11 18.59
C SER A 37 4.84 -11.60 20.03
N LYS A 38 4.19 -10.48 20.35
CA LYS A 38 4.23 -9.83 21.67
C LYS A 38 2.92 -9.97 22.44
N THR A 39 1.85 -10.40 21.80
CA THR A 39 0.53 -10.66 22.40
C THR A 39 0.22 -12.15 22.51
N ASP A 40 1.24 -12.98 22.70
CA ASP A 40 1.05 -14.43 22.90
C ASP A 40 0.03 -14.66 24.04
N PRO A 41 -1.05 -15.45 23.82
CA PRO A 41 -2.04 -15.76 24.85
C PRO A 41 -1.45 -16.37 26.12
N GLY A 42 -0.24 -16.95 26.05
CA GLY A 42 0.49 -17.48 27.19
C GLY A 42 1.25 -16.42 28.01
N ARG A 43 1.36 -15.17 27.54
CA ARG A 43 2.00 -14.08 28.29
C ARG A 43 1.05 -13.50 29.31
N THR A 44 1.58 -13.32 30.50
CA THR A 44 0.92 -12.54 31.55
C THR A 44 0.97 -11.04 31.23
N ALA A 45 0.06 -10.25 31.80
CA ALA A 45 -0.06 -8.82 31.50
C ALA A 45 1.22 -8.01 31.77
N HIS A 46 2.07 -8.46 32.70
CA HIS A 46 3.34 -7.80 33.02
C HIS A 46 4.47 -8.13 32.02
N GLU A 47 4.31 -9.17 31.20
CA GLU A 47 5.23 -9.58 30.13
C GLU A 47 4.87 -8.96 28.77
N LEU A 48 3.78 -8.20 28.71
CA LEU A 48 3.37 -7.47 27.53
C LEU A 48 4.22 -6.21 27.38
N ASP A 49 4.98 -6.17 26.28
CA ASP A 49 5.65 -4.94 25.84
C ASP A 49 4.62 -4.03 25.15
N THR A 50 3.81 -3.38 25.97
CA THR A 50 2.70 -2.52 25.52
C THR A 50 3.19 -1.37 24.65
N LYS A 51 4.40 -0.84 24.88
CA LYS A 51 5.00 0.19 24.06
C LYS A 51 5.28 -0.32 22.64
N MET A 52 5.93 -1.48 22.52
CA MET A 52 6.17 -2.07 21.20
C MET A 52 4.88 -2.41 20.47
N ILE A 53 3.88 -2.94 21.18
CA ILE A 53 2.56 -3.25 20.61
C ILE A 53 1.88 -1.98 20.07
N LEU A 54 1.89 -0.89 20.85
CA LEU A 54 1.31 0.39 20.44
C LEU A 54 2.03 0.98 19.21
N THR A 55 3.36 0.94 19.18
CA THR A 55 4.13 1.40 18.02
C THR A 55 3.83 0.58 16.77
N ALA A 56 3.75 -0.75 16.89
CA ALA A 56 3.39 -1.62 15.77
C ALA A 56 1.95 -1.38 15.29
N ALA A 57 1.01 -1.14 16.21
CA ALA A 57 -0.38 -0.81 15.87
C ALA A 57 -0.50 0.54 15.15
N GLN A 58 0.28 1.55 15.56
CA GLN A 58 0.35 2.85 14.87
C GLN A 58 0.89 2.68 13.44
N ASN A 59 2.02 1.98 13.28
CA ASN A 59 2.62 1.70 11.97
C ASN A 59 1.66 0.94 11.04
N LEU A 60 0.93 -0.04 11.59
CA LEU A 60 -0.10 -0.80 10.89
C LEU A 60 -1.23 0.13 10.40
N HIS A 61 -1.72 1.01 11.27
CA HIS A 61 -2.77 1.97 10.93
C HIS A 61 -2.33 2.90 9.80
N GLU A 62 -1.17 3.54 9.93
CA GLU A 62 -0.63 4.47 8.93
C GLU A 62 -0.39 3.79 7.57
N SER A 63 0.19 2.59 7.60
CA SER A 63 0.44 1.80 6.38
C SER A 63 -0.88 1.42 5.70
N THR A 64 -1.90 1.01 6.46
CA THR A 64 -3.22 0.64 5.95
C THR A 64 -3.95 1.82 5.33
N VAL A 65 -3.92 2.99 5.97
CA VAL A 65 -4.52 4.22 5.44
C VAL A 65 -3.85 4.60 4.11
N THR A 66 -2.52 4.52 4.05
CA THR A 66 -1.74 4.83 2.86
C THR A 66 -2.02 3.85 1.72
N ILE A 67 -2.12 2.54 2.01
CA ILE A 67 -2.47 1.52 1.00
C ILE A 67 -3.85 1.79 0.38
N LYS A 68 -4.85 2.19 1.19
CA LYS A 68 -6.18 2.52 0.68
C LYS A 68 -6.15 3.71 -0.26
N ALA A 69 -5.35 4.73 0.05
CA ALA A 69 -5.18 5.89 -0.83
C ALA A 69 -4.47 5.51 -2.13
N LEU A 70 -3.37 4.76 -2.05
CA LEU A 70 -2.60 4.30 -3.21
C LEU A 70 -3.44 3.42 -4.15
N SER A 71 -4.24 2.50 -3.61
CA SER A 71 -5.12 1.63 -4.40
C SER A 71 -6.06 2.44 -5.29
N LYS A 72 -6.67 3.50 -4.75
CA LYS A 72 -7.56 4.40 -5.52
C LYS A 72 -6.80 5.12 -6.63
N THR A 73 -5.60 5.63 -6.35
CA THR A 73 -4.76 6.32 -7.34
C THR A 73 -4.29 5.38 -8.45
N ILE A 74 -3.88 4.16 -8.11
CA ILE A 74 -3.47 3.13 -9.06
C ILE A 74 -4.64 2.76 -9.97
N GLN A 75 -5.82 2.52 -9.39
CA GLN A 75 -7.03 2.21 -10.17
C GLN A 75 -7.34 3.33 -11.17
N ARG A 76 -7.39 4.58 -10.71
CA ARG A 76 -7.64 5.73 -11.58
C ARG A 76 -6.61 5.84 -12.71
N LEU A 77 -5.31 5.66 -12.43
CA LEU A 77 -4.27 5.71 -13.46
C LEU A 77 -4.38 4.57 -14.48
N ARG A 78 -4.79 3.37 -14.04
CA ARG A 78 -5.09 2.26 -14.94
C ARG A 78 -6.28 2.61 -15.84
N GLU A 79 -7.37 3.11 -15.28
CA GLU A 79 -8.52 3.57 -16.05
C GLU A 79 -8.12 4.65 -17.06
N GLU A 80 -7.35 5.67 -16.68
CA GLU A 80 -6.87 6.72 -17.60
C GLU A 80 -5.94 6.18 -18.72
N LEU A 81 -5.16 5.12 -18.46
CA LEU A 81 -4.27 4.51 -19.43
C LEU A 81 -5.00 3.58 -20.41
N TYR A 82 -6.03 2.87 -19.95
CA TYR A 82 -6.70 1.81 -20.71
C TYR A 82 -8.07 2.23 -21.28
N SER A 83 -8.75 3.23 -20.71
CA SER A 83 -9.95 3.83 -21.33
C SER A 83 -9.64 4.57 -22.64
N SER A 84 -8.42 5.13 -22.76
CA SER A 84 -7.93 5.78 -23.99
C SER A 84 -7.67 4.80 -25.15
N LYS A 85 -7.67 3.48 -24.90
CA LYS A 85 -7.47 2.46 -25.95
C LYS A 85 -8.78 1.97 -26.58
N ALA A 86 -9.93 2.13 -25.90
CA ALA A 86 -11.22 1.65 -26.39
C ALA A 86 -11.81 2.49 -27.54
N SER A 87 -11.20 3.63 -27.89
CA SER A 87 -11.70 4.53 -28.94
C SER A 87 -11.15 4.27 -30.35
N PHE A 88 -10.44 3.18 -30.58
CA PHE A 88 -9.74 2.89 -31.85
C PHE A 88 -10.22 1.61 -32.55
N GLU A 89 -11.30 0.99 -32.09
CA GLU A 89 -11.99 -0.10 -32.80
C GLU A 89 -13.39 0.36 -33.24
N VAL A 90 -13.46 1.30 -34.19
CA VAL A 90 -14.62 1.51 -35.08
C VAL A 90 -14.11 1.88 -36.46
#